data_AF-A0A0C3SB92-F1
#
_entry.id   AF-A0A0C3SB92-F1
#
_cell.length_a   1.000
_cell.length_b   1.000
_cell.length_c   1.000
_cell.angle_alpha   90.00
_cell.angle_beta   90.00
_cell.angle_gamma   90.00
#
_symmetry.space_group_name_H-M   'P 1'
#
loop_
_entity.id
_entity.type
_entity.pdbx_description
1 polymer ?
#
loop_
_entity_poly.entity_id
_entity_poly.type
_entity_poly.pdbx_seq_one_letter_code
_entity_poly.pdbx_strand_id
1 'polypeptide(L)'
;MSSFRKGFFKHWVAVEATPLYAVVGLVVVGGTWYLTRLARGPSVIWTKDNPTPWNDIKPNEGTKLLTVNQHFDKSWDRKKL
;
A
#
# COMPACT_ATOMS: atom_id res chain seq x y z
N MET A 1 16.71 26.78 -18.77
CA MET A 1 16.53 25.33 -18.46
C MET A 1 17.48 24.52 -19.32
N SER A 2 18.45 23.86 -18.70
CA SER A 2 19.62 23.22 -19.32
C SER A 2 19.27 22.28 -20.49
N SER A 3 19.91 22.48 -21.65
CA SER A 3 19.82 21.66 -22.87
C SER A 3 20.07 20.16 -22.61
N PHE A 4 20.83 19.85 -21.55
CA PHE A 4 21.13 18.48 -21.10
C PHE A 4 19.86 17.69 -20.70
N ARG A 5 18.86 18.34 -20.10
CA ARG A 5 17.59 17.69 -19.76
C ARG A 5 16.81 17.29 -21.01
N LYS A 6 16.79 18.13 -22.05
CA LYS A 6 16.03 17.87 -23.29
C LYS A 6 16.54 16.64 -24.04
N GLY A 7 17.85 16.43 -24.12
CA GLY A 7 18.44 15.25 -24.78
C GLY A 7 18.16 13.95 -24.04
N PHE A 8 18.25 13.98 -22.70
CA PHE A 8 17.97 12.82 -21.86
C PHE A 8 16.49 12.39 -21.92
N PHE A 9 15.54 13.33 -21.83
CA PHE A 9 14.11 13.00 -21.90
C PHE A 9 13.64 12.49 -23.27
N LYS A 10 14.29 12.89 -24.38
CA LYS A 10 13.87 12.50 -25.74
C LYS A 10 14.03 10.99 -26.02
N HIS A 11 15.02 10.33 -25.41
CA HIS A 11 15.25 8.89 -25.58
C HIS A 11 14.59 8.03 -24.50
N TRP A 12 14.38 8.58 -23.30
CA TRP A 12 13.72 7.86 -22.19
C TRP A 12 12.19 7.90 -22.26
N VAL A 13 11.62 8.94 -22.88
CA VAL A 13 10.17 9.09 -23.08
C VAL A 13 9.83 8.78 -24.54
N ALA A 14 10.14 7.56 -25.00
CA ALA A 14 9.56 7.05 -26.23
C ALA A 14 8.04 6.97 -26.03
N VAL A 15 7.26 7.63 -26.89
CA VAL A 15 5.79 7.72 -26.78
C VAL A 15 5.16 6.33 -26.72
N GLU A 16 5.73 5.35 -27.44
CA GLU A 16 5.26 3.97 -27.48
C GLU A 16 5.58 3.18 -26.19
N ALA A 17 6.71 3.46 -25.54
CA ALA A 17 7.11 2.78 -24.31
C ALA A 17 6.50 3.40 -23.05
N THR A 18 6.04 4.65 -23.13
CA THR A 18 5.46 5.39 -22.00
C THR A 18 4.26 4.67 -21.37
N PRO A 19 3.29 4.14 -22.15
CA PRO A 19 2.18 3.35 -21.58
C PRO A 19 2.65 2.08 -20.86
N LEU A 20 3.68 1.39 -21.38
CA LEU A 20 4.22 0.17 -20.76
C LEU A 20 4.82 0.49 -19.39
N TYR A 21 5.65 1.53 -19.29
CA TYR A 21 6.23 1.95 -18.01
C TYR A 21 5.17 2.43 -17.02
N ALA A 22 4.10 3.08 -17.49
CA ALA A 22 2.99 3.49 -16.63
C ALA A 22 2.27 2.29 -16.01
N VAL A 23 1.91 1.28 -16.82
CA VAL A 23 1.21 0.08 -16.32
C VAL A 23 2.11 -0.73 -15.40
N VAL A 24 3.34 -1.01 -15.82
CA VAL A 24 4.30 -1.78 -15.00
C VAL A 24 4.59 -1.05 -13.69
N GLY A 25 4.82 0.27 -13.75
CA GLY A 25 5.04 1.09 -12.57
C GLY A 25 3.86 1.04 -11.60
N LEU A 26 2.63 1.18 -12.11
CA LEU A 26 1.41 1.09 -11.30
C LEU A 26 1.29 -0.29 -10.64
N VAL A 27 1.52 -1.37 -11.38
CA VAL A 27 1.42 -2.74 -10.85
C VAL A 27 2.46 -3.00 -9.75
N VAL A 28 3.72 -2.60 -9.96
CA VAL A 28 4.78 -2.81 -8.96
C VAL A 28 4.50 -1.99 -7.69
N VAL A 29 4.11 -0.72 -7.84
CA VAL A 29 3.78 0.15 -6.71
C VAL A 29 2.55 -0.37 -5.97
N GLY A 30 1.47 -0.70 -6.69
CA GLY A 30 0.22 -1.21 -6.12
C GLY A 30 0.41 -2.56 -5.43
N GLY A 31 1.17 -3.47 -6.04
CA GLY A 31 1.51 -4.77 -5.46
C GLY A 31 2.35 -4.63 -4.19
N THR A 32 3.38 -3.78 -4.22
CA THR A 32 4.22 -3.50 -3.03
C THR A 32 3.41 -2.89 -1.89
N TRP A 33 2.54 -1.93 -2.20
CA TRP A 33 1.63 -1.33 -1.23
C TRP A 33 0.69 -2.38 -0.62
N TYR A 34 0.08 -3.23 -1.46
CA TYR A 34 -0.85 -4.25 -1.00
C TYR A 34 -0.17 -5.31 -0.13
N LEU A 35 1.02 -5.78 -0.51
CA LEU A 35 1.83 -6.68 0.32
C LEU A 35 2.19 -6.05 1.67
N THR A 36 2.57 -4.77 1.68
CA THR A 36 2.87 -4.04 2.93
C THR A 36 1.63 -3.95 3.82
N ARG A 37 0.44 -3.74 3.23
CA ARG A 37 -0.83 -3.75 3.98
C ARG A 37 -1.14 -5.13 4.56
N LEU A 38 -0.97 -6.20 3.79
CA LEU A 38 -1.20 -7.57 4.25
C LEU A 38 -0.23 -7.97 5.36
N ALA A 39 1.05 -7.64 5.21
CA ALA A 39 2.07 -7.85 6.22
C ALA A 39 1.69 -7.18 7.56
N ARG A 40 1.02 -6.02 7.52
CA ARG A 40 0.58 -5.29 8.72
C ARG A 40 -0.84 -5.65 9.18
N GLY A 41 -1.38 -6.78 8.72
CA GLY A 41 -2.69 -7.28 9.12
C GLY A 41 -2.74 -7.70 10.59
N PRO A 42 -3.92 -7.66 11.24
CA PRO A 42 -4.07 -7.90 12.68
C PRO A 42 -3.74 -9.33 13.13
N SER A 43 -3.68 -10.29 12.22
CA SER A 43 -3.28 -11.68 12.49
C SER A 43 -1.77 -11.92 12.37
N VAL A 44 -1.01 -10.96 11.82
CA VAL A 44 0.43 -11.12 11.56
C VAL A 44 1.24 -10.60 12.73
N ILE A 45 2.16 -11.42 13.25
CA ILE A 45 3.02 -11.11 14.39
C ILE A 45 4.42 -10.76 13.86
N TRP A 46 4.90 -9.54 14.13
CA TRP A 46 6.26 -9.10 13.77
C TRP A 46 7.20 -9.00 14.97
N THR A 47 6.66 -8.64 16.14
CA THR A 47 7.39 -8.61 17.42
C THR A 47 6.97 -9.75 18.35
N LYS A 48 7.90 -10.15 19.23
CA LYS A 48 7.60 -11.06 20.35
C LYS A 48 6.83 -10.38 21.49
N ASP A 49 6.90 -9.05 21.58
CA ASP A 49 6.30 -8.29 22.69
C ASP A 49 4.76 -8.27 22.64
N ASN A 50 4.16 -8.48 21.47
CA ASN A 50 2.71 -8.59 21.28
C ASN A 50 2.40 -9.84 20.45
N PRO A 51 2.37 -11.02 21.07
CA PRO A 51 2.10 -12.28 20.37
C PRO A 51 0.63 -12.43 19.95
N THR A 52 -0.27 -11.55 20.41
CA THR A 52 -1.71 -11.62 20.15
C THR A 52 -2.26 -10.28 19.64
N PRO A 53 -1.81 -9.79 18.47
CA PRO A 53 -2.16 -8.46 17.96
C PRO A 53 -3.66 -8.26 17.69
N TRP A 54 -4.44 -9.34 17.56
CA TRP A 54 -5.88 -9.26 17.40
C TRP A 54 -6.63 -8.82 18.66
N ASN A 55 -6.03 -8.95 19.86
CA ASN A 55 -6.65 -8.51 21.11
C ASN A 55 -6.72 -6.97 21.24
N ASP A 56 -5.97 -6.23 20.42
CA ASP A 56 -6.00 -4.77 20.38
C ASP A 56 -7.22 -4.21 19.60
N ILE A 57 -7.93 -5.06 18.85
CA ILE A 57 -9.09 -4.66 18.05
C ILE A 57 -10.33 -4.58 18.94
N LYS A 58 -11.00 -3.42 18.94
CA LYS A 58 -12.24 -3.27 19.69
C LYS A 58 -13.45 -3.77 18.89
N PRO A 59 -14.54 -4.22 19.56
CA PRO A 59 -15.73 -4.71 18.86
C PRO A 59 -16.38 -3.71 17.89
N ASN A 60 -16.21 -2.41 18.14
CA ASN A 60 -16.75 -1.33 17.31
C ASN A 60 -15.77 -0.81 16.24
N GLU A 61 -14.63 -1.49 16.05
CA GLU A 61 -13.61 -1.10 15.08
C GLU A 61 -13.58 -2.06 13.88
N GLY A 62 -13.65 -1.49 12.68
CA GLY A 62 -13.52 -2.21 11.42
C GLY A 62 -12.06 -2.39 11.02
N THR A 63 -11.65 -3.63 10.76
CA THR A 63 -10.29 -3.97 10.30
C THR A 63 -10.14 -3.96 8.78
N LYS A 64 -11.25 -4.04 8.05
CA LYS A 64 -11.29 -4.09 6.59
C LYS A 64 -11.17 -2.69 6.01
N LEU A 65 -10.53 -2.59 4.85
CA LEU A 65 -10.44 -1.32 4.10
C LEU A 65 -11.80 -0.86 3.56
N LEU A 66 -12.68 -1.82 3.26
CA LEU A 66 -14.00 -1.56 2.72
C LEU A 66 -15.00 -2.53 3.34
N THR A 67 -16.11 -1.98 3.80
CA THR A 67 -17.28 -2.72 4.28
C THR A 67 -18.49 -2.21 3.51
N VAL A 68 -19.26 -3.12 2.92
CA VAL A 68 -20.42 -2.74 2.09
C VAL A 68 -21.69 -2.65 2.94
N ASN A 69 -21.93 -3.67 3.78
CA ASN A 69 -23.17 -3.79 4.55
C ASN A 69 -22.98 -3.59 6.06
N GLN A 70 -21.76 -3.73 6.57
CA GLN A 70 -21.46 -3.59 7.99
C GLN A 70 -20.84 -2.22 8.25
N HIS A 71 -21.46 -1.46 9.16
CA HIS A 71 -20.94 -0.17 9.61
C HIS A 71 -20.29 -0.34 10.97
N PHE A 72 -19.04 0.11 11.05
CA PHE A 72 -18.29 0.22 12.30
C PHE A 72 -18.17 1.70 12.63
N ASP A 73 -18.20 2.05 13.92
CA ASP A 73 -18.05 3.44 14.35
C ASP A 73 -16.65 3.99 14.05
N LYS A 74 -15.66 3.09 13.99
CA LYS A 74 -14.23 3.42 13.88
C LYS A 74 -13.51 2.46 12.95
N SER A 75 -12.41 2.91 12.38
CA SER A 75 -11.45 2.05 11.68
C SER A 75 -10.30 1.71 12.61
N TRP A 76 -9.90 0.44 12.62
CA TRP A 76 -8.73 -0.03 13.36
C TRP A 76 -7.44 0.33 12.62
N ASP A 77 -6.47 0.88 13.36
CA ASP A 77 -5.12 1.16 12.86
C ASP A 77 -4.04 0.51 13.72
N ARG A 78 -3.01 -0.04 13.06
CA ARG A 78 -1.90 -0.73 13.72
C ARG A 78 -0.83 0.27 14.14
N LYS A 79 -0.86 0.68 15.41
CA LYS A 79 0.11 1.62 16.01
C LYS A 79 1.47 0.99 16.34
N LYS A 80 1.52 -0.33 16.56
CA LYS A 80 2.73 -1.06 16.97
C LYS A 80 3.00 -2.22 16.02
N LEU A 81 4.28 -2.46 15.71
CA LEU A 81 4.76 -3.61 14.93
C LEU A 81 5.39 -4.64 15.88
#